data_AF-A0A3B4WEP8-F1
#
_entry.id   AF-A0A3B4WEP8-F1
#
_cell.length_a   1.000
_cell.length_b   1.000
_cell.length_c   1.000
_cell.angle_alpha   90.00
_cell.angle_beta   90.00
_cell.angle_gamma   90.00
#
_symmetry.space_group_name_H-M   'P 1'
#
loop_
_entity.id
_entity.type
_entity.pdbx_description
1 polymer ?
#
loop_
_entity_poly.entity_id
_entity_poly.type
_entity_poly.pdbx_seq_one_letter_code
_entity_poly.pdbx_strand_id
1 'polypeptide(L)'
;MWSANDYLKIRPLINDYFQCTGFVSQLVIGTAAAAGGILAYIVHQRRHVKSIPLGEGWWGTEEKPLIEDDKIYPFHVQTSDKEIEDLHERIDRTRYTDPLEDSGFHYGFSSTYLKKVVSYWRHEFDWKSQVVVLNKYPHFKTKIEGLDVHFIHVRPPHRENQKVLPLMLVHGWPGSFYEFYRILPLLTENQDGVVFEVICPSIPGYGFSEAPHKQGR
;
A
#
# COMPACT_ATOMS: atom_id res chain seq x y z
N MET A 1 -57.59 -22.02 59.00
CA MET A 1 -57.98 -20.67 59.45
C MET A 1 -56.71 -19.94 59.79
N TRP A 2 -56.22 -19.10 58.88
CA TRP A 2 -55.12 -18.15 59.17
C TRP A 2 -55.75 -16.87 59.71
N SER A 3 -55.19 -16.32 60.78
CA SER A 3 -55.68 -15.09 61.41
C SER A 3 -55.21 -13.87 60.63
N ALA A 4 -56.02 -12.81 60.57
CA ALA A 4 -55.63 -11.51 59.97
C ALA A 4 -54.33 -10.92 60.57
N ASN A 5 -53.91 -11.40 61.75
CA ASN A 5 -52.67 -11.02 62.41
C ASN A 5 -51.39 -11.62 61.80
N ASP A 6 -51.49 -12.71 61.04
CA ASP A 6 -50.31 -13.33 60.41
C ASP A 6 -49.88 -12.55 59.16
N TYR A 7 -50.82 -11.91 58.46
CA TYR A 7 -50.55 -11.04 57.30
C TYR A 7 -49.78 -9.76 57.66
N LEU A 8 -49.94 -9.25 58.89
CA LEU A 8 -49.25 -8.04 59.36
C LEU A 8 -47.79 -8.30 59.76
N LYS A 9 -47.43 -9.55 60.11
CA LYS A 9 -46.05 -9.93 60.48
C LYS A 9 -45.12 -10.15 59.28
N ILE A 10 -45.66 -10.45 58.11
CA ILE A 10 -44.88 -10.78 56.89
C ILE A 10 -44.76 -9.56 55.95
N ARG A 11 -45.60 -8.54 56.15
CA ARG A 11 -45.63 -7.28 55.39
C ARG A 11 -44.28 -6.52 55.35
N PRO A 12 -43.47 -6.48 56.44
CA PRO A 12 -42.14 -5.85 56.40
C PRO A 12 -41.14 -6.65 55.55
N LEU A 13 -41.18 -7.98 55.63
CA LEU A 13 -40.26 -8.89 54.91
C LEU A 13 -40.48 -8.86 53.39
N ILE A 14 -41.72 -8.70 52.93
CA ILE A 14 -42.05 -8.58 51.50
C ILE A 14 -41.60 -7.22 50.95
N ASN A 15 -41.79 -6.13 51.71
CA ASN A 15 -41.36 -4.80 51.27
C ASN A 15 -39.83 -4.67 51.20
N ASP A 16 -39.08 -5.27 52.13
CA ASP A 16 -37.61 -5.34 52.05
C ASP A 16 -37.13 -6.19 50.86
N TYR A 17 -37.84 -7.27 50.53
CA TYR A 17 -37.55 -8.10 49.36
C TYR A 17 -37.74 -7.33 48.04
N PHE A 18 -38.82 -6.55 47.92
CA PHE A 18 -39.10 -5.74 46.72
C PHE A 18 -38.18 -4.50 46.61
N GLN A 19 -37.79 -3.86 47.71
CA GLN A 19 -36.79 -2.77 47.66
C GLN A 19 -35.40 -3.27 47.24
N CYS A 20 -34.99 -4.46 47.70
CA CYS A 20 -33.78 -5.13 47.23
C CYS A 20 -33.84 -5.41 45.72
N THR A 21 -34.99 -5.82 45.15
CA THR A 21 -35.09 -6.08 43.70
C THR A 21 -34.95 -4.81 42.84
N GLY A 22 -35.49 -3.67 43.27
CA GLY A 22 -35.39 -2.41 42.55
C GLY A 22 -33.97 -1.85 42.58
N PHE A 23 -33.32 -1.87 43.75
CA PHE A 23 -31.94 -1.43 43.92
C PHE A 23 -30.96 -2.35 43.18
N VAL A 24 -31.13 -3.67 43.30
CA VAL A 24 -30.32 -4.66 42.56
C VAL A 24 -30.53 -4.52 41.05
N SER A 25 -31.75 -4.27 40.57
CA SER A 25 -32.04 -4.05 39.15
C SER A 25 -31.36 -2.78 38.62
N GLN A 26 -31.43 -1.65 39.34
CA GLN A 26 -30.73 -0.43 38.95
C GLN A 26 -29.20 -0.61 38.97
N LEU A 27 -28.69 -1.38 39.92
CA LEU A 27 -27.26 -1.68 40.03
C LEU A 27 -26.77 -2.59 38.90
N VAL A 28 -27.59 -3.56 38.47
CA VAL A 28 -27.33 -4.42 37.30
C VAL A 28 -27.40 -3.63 35.99
N ILE A 29 -28.36 -2.72 35.83
CA ILE A 29 -28.46 -1.85 34.65
C ILE A 29 -27.26 -0.89 34.58
N GLY A 30 -26.89 -0.27 35.71
CA GLY A 30 -25.74 0.63 35.78
C GLY A 30 -24.42 -0.07 35.47
N THR A 31 -24.22 -1.30 35.97
CA THR A 31 -23.01 -2.09 35.68
C THR A 31 -22.97 -2.56 34.22
N ALA A 32 -24.11 -2.96 33.63
CA ALA A 32 -24.19 -3.32 32.21
C ALA A 32 -23.90 -2.11 31.29
N ALA A 33 -24.42 -0.93 31.61
CA ALA A 33 -24.15 0.30 30.86
C ALA A 33 -22.68 0.74 30.98
N ALA A 34 -22.09 0.66 32.18
CA ALA A 34 -20.68 0.95 32.39
C ALA A 34 -19.78 -0.05 31.65
N ALA A 35 -20.08 -1.35 31.70
CA ALA A 35 -19.36 -2.38 30.98
C ALA A 35 -19.46 -2.19 29.45
N GLY A 36 -20.64 -1.85 28.94
CA GLY A 36 -20.86 -1.52 27.52
C GLY A 36 -20.08 -0.28 27.08
N GLY A 37 -20.08 0.77 27.90
CA GLY A 37 -19.29 2.00 27.65
C GLY A 37 -17.79 1.75 27.67
N ILE A 38 -17.29 0.95 28.62
CA ILE A 38 -15.88 0.53 28.69
C ILE A 38 -15.53 -0.32 27.47
N LEU A 39 -16.39 -1.26 27.07
CA LEU A 39 -16.15 -2.09 25.89
C LEU A 39 -16.13 -1.25 24.61
N ALA A 40 -17.07 -0.30 24.45
CA ALA A 40 -17.10 0.63 23.32
C ALA A 40 -15.87 1.55 23.32
N TYR A 41 -15.43 2.03 24.47
CA TYR A 41 -14.21 2.81 24.64
C TYR A 41 -12.96 1.99 24.28
N ILE A 42 -12.86 0.73 24.73
CA ILE A 42 -11.76 -0.18 24.41
C ILE A 42 -11.77 -0.48 22.90
N VAL A 43 -12.92 -0.73 22.29
CA VAL A 43 -13.03 -0.95 20.83
C VAL A 43 -12.67 0.32 20.05
N HIS A 44 -13.09 1.49 20.53
CA HIS A 44 -12.72 2.78 19.94
C HIS A 44 -11.22 3.05 20.05
N GLN A 45 -10.61 2.81 21.21
CA GLN A 45 -9.15 2.93 21.40
C GLN A 45 -8.36 1.88 20.62
N ARG A 46 -8.89 0.66 20.44
CA ARG A 46 -8.28 -0.37 19.60
C ARG A 46 -8.26 -0.03 18.10
N ARG A 47 -8.93 1.06 17.68
CA ARG A 47 -8.77 1.62 16.33
C ARG A 47 -7.45 2.36 16.14
N HIS A 48 -6.66 2.57 17.19
CA HIS A 48 -5.25 2.90 17.01
C HIS A 48 -4.55 1.68 16.41
N VAL A 49 -4.35 1.74 15.09
CA VAL A 49 -3.54 0.80 14.33
C VAL A 49 -2.22 0.65 15.08
N LYS A 50 -1.91 -0.57 15.55
CA LYS A 50 -0.58 -0.88 16.08
C LYS A 50 0.40 -0.61 14.94
N SER A 51 1.13 0.50 14.99
CA SER A 51 2.24 0.75 14.10
C SER A 51 3.31 -0.28 14.40
N ILE A 52 3.83 -0.93 13.36
CA ILE A 52 5.09 -1.67 13.48
C ILE A 52 6.10 -0.65 14.02
N PRO A 53 6.87 -0.95 15.09
CA PRO A 53 7.93 -0.05 15.53
C PRO A 53 8.94 0.06 14.39
N LEU A 54 8.82 1.13 13.61
CA LEU A 54 9.84 1.57 12.68
C LEU A 54 11.09 1.84 13.52
N GLY A 55 12.27 1.43 13.06
CA GLY A 55 13.53 1.72 13.76
C GLY A 55 13.79 3.23 13.84
N GLU A 56 15.06 3.63 13.93
CA GLU A 56 15.45 5.05 13.82
C GLU A 56 14.95 5.71 12.50
N GLY A 57 14.48 4.91 11.53
CA GLY A 57 13.84 5.36 10.30
C GLY A 57 14.83 6.10 9.41
N TRP A 58 16.03 5.55 9.26
CA TRP A 58 17.09 6.17 8.45
C TRP A 58 17.88 5.13 7.67
N TRP A 59 17.80 5.24 6.34
CA TRP A 59 18.38 4.30 5.38
C TRP A 59 19.38 4.96 4.42
N GLY A 60 19.61 6.26 4.57
CA GLY A 60 20.60 7.02 3.82
C GLY A 60 22.05 6.70 4.17
N THR A 61 22.98 7.12 3.31
CA THR A 61 24.44 7.00 3.56
C THR A 61 24.90 7.92 4.69
N GLU A 62 24.35 9.14 4.72
CA GLU A 62 24.71 10.22 5.64
C GLU A 62 24.17 9.99 7.07
N GLU A 63 24.58 10.82 8.02
CA GLU A 63 23.93 10.88 9.34
C GLU A 63 22.52 11.49 9.20
N LYS A 64 21.60 11.06 10.04
CA LYS A 64 20.23 11.58 10.04
C LYS A 64 20.26 13.09 10.35
N PRO A 65 19.79 13.96 9.44
CA PRO A 65 19.72 15.39 9.70
C PRO A 65 18.65 15.69 10.76
N LEU A 66 18.74 16.86 11.39
CA LEU A 66 17.73 17.32 12.34
C LEU A 66 16.38 17.60 11.68
N ILE A 67 16.39 17.99 10.39
CA ILE A 67 15.21 18.30 9.58
C ILE A 67 15.39 17.59 8.23
N GLU A 68 14.40 16.79 7.85
CA GLU A 68 14.35 16.13 6.54
C GLU A 68 13.74 17.07 5.49
N ASP A 69 14.15 16.93 4.24
CA ASP A 69 13.53 17.63 3.11
C ASP A 69 12.17 17.00 2.79
N ASP A 70 11.10 17.74 3.02
CA ASP A 70 9.72 17.34 2.80
C ASP A 70 9.17 17.75 1.42
N LYS A 71 10.03 18.30 0.56
CA LYS A 71 9.64 18.77 -0.77
C LYS A 71 9.50 17.63 -1.77
N ILE A 72 8.53 17.80 -2.66
CA ILE A 72 8.28 16.91 -3.79
C ILE A 72 8.82 17.56 -5.06
N TYR A 73 9.72 16.87 -5.75
CA TYR A 73 10.38 17.34 -6.96
C TYR A 73 9.82 16.61 -8.19
N PRO A 74 9.48 17.33 -9.28
CA PRO A 74 9.17 16.69 -10.56
C PRO A 74 10.34 15.84 -11.04
N PHE A 75 10.03 14.67 -11.60
CA PHE A 75 10.99 13.77 -12.20
C PHE A 75 10.60 13.49 -13.65
N HIS A 76 11.60 13.32 -14.52
CA HIS A 76 11.37 12.97 -15.92
C HIS A 76 12.29 11.82 -16.27
N VAL A 77 11.71 10.74 -16.80
CA VAL A 77 12.49 9.58 -17.26
C VAL A 77 13.27 9.99 -18.50
N GLN A 78 14.57 9.76 -18.49
CA GLN A 78 15.45 10.04 -19.62
C GLN A 78 16.32 8.82 -19.90
N THR A 79 16.74 8.69 -21.16
CA THR A 79 17.76 7.75 -21.59
C THR A 79 18.64 8.43 -22.64
N SER A 80 19.92 8.11 -22.63
CA SER A 80 20.91 8.61 -23.58
C SER A 80 21.14 7.61 -24.70
N ASP A 81 21.54 8.11 -25.87
CA ASP A 81 21.94 7.25 -27.00
C ASP A 81 23.09 6.31 -26.61
N LYS A 82 23.97 6.75 -25.71
CA LYS A 82 25.08 5.96 -25.19
C LYS A 82 24.61 4.74 -24.37
N GLU A 83 23.57 4.89 -23.56
CA GLU A 83 23.00 3.76 -22.80
C GLU A 83 22.34 2.73 -23.72
N ILE A 84 21.65 3.20 -24.76
CA ILE A 84 21.04 2.33 -25.78
C ILE A 84 22.12 1.62 -26.60
N GLU A 85 23.20 2.32 -26.95
CA GLU A 85 24.34 1.73 -27.67
C GLU A 85 25.06 0.67 -26.82
N ASP A 86 25.34 0.94 -25.54
CA ASP A 86 25.92 -0.03 -24.61
C ASP A 86 25.02 -1.27 -24.48
N LEU A 87 23.70 -1.09 -24.40
CA LEU A 87 22.75 -2.20 -24.41
C LEU A 87 22.86 -3.03 -25.69
N HIS A 88 22.86 -2.40 -26.86
CA HIS A 88 22.96 -3.09 -28.14
C HIS A 88 24.29 -3.85 -28.28
N GLU A 89 25.41 -3.26 -27.85
CA GLU A 89 26.73 -3.93 -27.85
C GLU A 89 26.73 -5.19 -26.98
N ARG A 90 26.08 -5.15 -25.80
CA ARG A 90 25.94 -6.32 -24.91
C ARG A 90 25.06 -7.40 -25.52
N ILE A 91 23.95 -7.00 -26.16
CA ILE A 91 23.09 -7.93 -26.88
C ILE A 91 23.88 -8.62 -28.00
N ASP A 92 24.60 -7.86 -28.83
CA ASP A 92 25.35 -8.38 -29.98
C ASP A 92 26.47 -9.35 -29.57
N ARG A 93 27.00 -9.22 -28.34
CA ARG A 93 28.02 -10.11 -27.77
C ARG A 93 27.48 -11.27 -26.93
N THR A 94 26.16 -11.43 -26.86
CA THR A 94 25.53 -12.47 -26.04
C THR A 94 25.88 -13.86 -26.57
N ARG A 95 26.37 -14.73 -25.67
CA ARG A 95 26.63 -16.16 -25.97
C ARG A 95 25.43 -17.00 -25.54
N TYR A 96 24.96 -17.87 -26.42
CA TYR A 96 23.84 -18.76 -26.15
C TYR A 96 24.33 -20.19 -25.89
N THR A 97 23.59 -20.94 -25.09
CA THR A 97 23.77 -22.38 -24.91
C THR A 97 22.71 -23.14 -25.72
N ASP A 98 23.08 -24.31 -26.24
CA ASP A 98 22.13 -25.15 -26.94
C ASP A 98 21.11 -25.76 -25.96
N PRO A 99 19.80 -25.74 -26.28
CA PRO A 99 18.78 -26.34 -25.43
C PRO A 99 18.68 -27.83 -25.70
N LEU A 100 18.09 -28.57 -24.77
CA LEU A 100 17.63 -29.94 -25.04
C LEU A 100 16.49 -29.91 -26.08
N GLU A 101 16.50 -30.88 -27.00
CA GLU A 101 15.44 -31.07 -27.99
C GLU A 101 14.06 -31.15 -27.30
N ASP A 102 13.08 -30.42 -27.86
CA ASP A 102 11.67 -30.40 -27.42
C ASP A 102 11.41 -30.14 -25.93
N SER A 103 12.38 -29.55 -25.22
CA SER A 103 12.29 -29.29 -23.77
C SER A 103 11.40 -28.12 -23.37
N GLY A 104 10.94 -27.30 -24.33
CA GLY A 104 10.11 -26.13 -24.08
C GLY A 104 10.70 -25.23 -22.99
N PHE A 105 9.94 -24.98 -21.93
CA PHE A 105 10.36 -24.23 -20.74
C PHE A 105 10.52 -25.11 -19.48
N HIS A 106 10.50 -26.44 -19.63
CA HIS A 106 10.50 -27.37 -18.49
C HIS A 106 11.80 -27.32 -17.66
N TYR A 107 12.90 -26.82 -18.26
CA TYR A 107 14.20 -26.67 -17.63
C TYR A 107 14.62 -25.21 -17.48
N GLY A 108 13.64 -24.30 -17.38
CA GLY A 108 13.86 -22.86 -17.35
C GLY A 108 13.69 -22.22 -18.72
N PHE A 109 14.30 -21.06 -18.92
CA PHE A 109 14.06 -20.26 -20.12
C PHE A 109 14.70 -20.91 -21.36
N SER A 110 13.89 -21.21 -22.38
CA SER A 110 14.37 -21.80 -23.63
C SER A 110 15.37 -20.87 -24.34
N SER A 111 16.57 -21.34 -24.65
CA SER A 111 17.55 -20.53 -25.40
C SER A 111 17.11 -20.25 -26.84
N THR A 112 16.33 -21.14 -27.45
CA THR A 112 15.66 -20.90 -28.74
C THR A 112 14.68 -19.74 -28.65
N TYR A 113 13.89 -19.67 -27.58
CA TYR A 113 12.97 -18.55 -27.37
C TYR A 113 13.70 -17.26 -26.99
N LEU A 114 14.78 -17.35 -26.19
CA LEU A 114 15.61 -16.21 -25.82
C LEU A 114 16.18 -15.50 -27.04
N LYS A 115 16.67 -16.25 -28.04
CA LYS A 115 17.15 -15.67 -29.31
C LYS A 115 16.07 -14.83 -30.00
N LYS A 116 14.79 -15.24 -29.94
CA LYS A 116 13.67 -14.45 -30.51
C LYS A 116 13.44 -13.16 -29.73
N VAL A 117 13.41 -13.24 -28.40
CA VAL A 117 13.24 -12.07 -27.52
C VAL A 117 14.37 -11.07 -27.73
N VAL A 118 15.61 -11.54 -27.74
CA VAL A 118 16.80 -10.71 -27.92
C VAL A 118 16.83 -10.09 -29.32
N SER A 119 16.46 -10.84 -30.37
CA SER A 119 16.34 -10.33 -31.74
C SER A 119 15.34 -9.18 -31.82
N TYR A 120 14.13 -9.36 -31.26
CA TYR A 120 13.13 -8.29 -31.22
C TYR A 120 13.67 -7.07 -30.46
N TRP A 121 14.31 -7.30 -29.31
CA TRP A 121 14.85 -6.21 -28.49
C TRP A 121 15.93 -5.41 -29.20
N ARG A 122 16.74 -6.08 -30.02
CA ARG A 122 17.85 -5.49 -30.76
C ARG A 122 17.44 -4.75 -32.02
N HIS A 123 16.40 -5.21 -32.70
CA HIS A 123 16.09 -4.79 -34.07
C HIS A 123 14.74 -4.10 -34.22
N GLU A 124 13.78 -4.37 -33.33
CA GLU A 124 12.39 -3.91 -33.49
C GLU A 124 11.91 -3.04 -32.31
N PHE A 125 12.53 -3.18 -31.14
CA PHE A 125 12.12 -2.43 -29.95
C PHE A 125 12.62 -0.99 -29.93
N ASP A 126 11.71 -0.05 -30.08
CA ASP A 126 12.01 1.39 -29.99
C ASP A 126 12.02 1.88 -28.55
N TRP A 127 13.23 1.94 -27.98
CA TRP A 127 13.50 2.46 -26.64
C TRP A 127 13.09 3.92 -26.43
N LYS A 128 13.28 4.78 -27.42
CA LYS A 128 12.92 6.20 -27.29
C LYS A 128 11.41 6.36 -27.19
N SER A 129 10.66 5.62 -28.01
CA SER A 129 9.20 5.56 -27.90
C SER A 129 8.73 5.05 -26.55
N GLN A 130 9.41 4.06 -25.94
CA GLN A 130 9.04 3.60 -24.60
C GLN A 130 9.29 4.66 -23.51
N VAL A 131 10.35 5.47 -23.61
CA VAL A 131 10.57 6.59 -22.69
C VAL A 131 9.46 7.64 -22.79
N VAL A 132 8.94 7.89 -24.01
CA VAL A 132 7.75 8.73 -24.18
C VAL A 132 6.54 8.13 -23.48
N VAL A 133 6.32 6.81 -23.62
CA VAL A 133 5.22 6.11 -22.94
C VAL A 133 5.36 6.19 -21.43
N LEU A 134 6.56 5.98 -20.87
CA LEU A 134 6.80 6.08 -19.44
C LEU A 134 6.39 7.47 -18.93
N ASN A 135 6.81 8.53 -19.60
CA ASN A 135 6.50 9.91 -19.23
C ASN A 135 5.05 10.36 -19.55
N LYS A 136 4.14 9.46 -19.95
CA LYS A 136 2.72 9.79 -20.14
C LYS A 136 2.08 10.30 -18.84
N TYR A 137 2.54 9.82 -17.68
CA TYR A 137 2.04 10.22 -16.37
C TYR A 137 3.07 11.07 -15.62
N PRO A 138 2.63 11.99 -14.72
CA PRO A 138 3.56 12.78 -13.92
C PRO A 138 4.36 11.93 -12.93
N HIS A 139 5.68 12.02 -12.99
CA HIS A 139 6.60 11.39 -12.04
C HIS A 139 7.16 12.41 -11.06
N PHE A 140 7.49 11.94 -9.86
CA PHE A 140 8.06 12.75 -8.79
C PHE A 140 9.11 11.97 -8.00
N LYS A 141 9.95 12.72 -7.30
CA LYS A 141 10.84 12.22 -6.25
C LYS A 141 10.70 13.06 -4.98
N THR A 142 10.84 12.41 -3.83
CA THR A 142 10.89 13.06 -2.52
C THR A 142 11.85 12.30 -1.61
N LYS A 143 12.44 12.98 -0.63
CA LYS A 143 13.24 12.30 0.40
C LYS A 143 12.33 11.70 1.47
N ILE A 144 12.55 10.43 1.81
CA ILE A 144 11.87 9.72 2.90
C ILE A 144 12.93 8.90 3.62
N GLU A 145 13.16 9.16 4.91
CA GLU A 145 14.07 8.36 5.74
C GLU A 145 15.49 8.25 5.13
N GLY A 146 15.94 9.31 4.46
CA GLY A 146 17.25 9.39 3.82
C GLY A 146 17.36 8.78 2.43
N LEU A 147 16.26 8.30 1.83
CA LEU A 147 16.22 7.76 0.47
C LEU A 147 15.47 8.69 -0.49
N ASP A 148 15.97 8.84 -1.71
CA ASP A 148 15.21 9.43 -2.81
C ASP A 148 14.17 8.42 -3.34
N VAL A 149 12.90 8.63 -3.00
CA VAL A 149 11.79 7.76 -3.38
C VAL A 149 11.06 8.31 -4.60
N HIS A 150 11.04 7.52 -5.68
CA HIS A 150 10.27 7.80 -6.89
C HIS A 150 8.82 7.34 -6.78
N PHE A 151 7.90 8.10 -7.35
CA PHE A 151 6.52 7.69 -7.55
C PHE A 151 5.88 8.38 -8.77
N ILE A 152 4.85 7.76 -9.35
CA ILE A 152 3.88 8.45 -10.21
C ILE A 152 2.67 8.89 -9.39
N HIS A 153 2.14 10.07 -9.68
CA HIS A 153 0.86 10.56 -9.10
C HIS A 153 -0.07 10.96 -10.23
N VAL A 154 -1.12 10.17 -10.43
CA VAL A 154 -2.12 10.40 -11.48
C VAL A 154 -3.40 10.90 -10.83
N ARG A 155 -3.77 12.14 -11.14
CA ARG A 155 -4.98 12.78 -10.61
C ARG A 155 -6.11 12.66 -11.63
N PRO A 156 -7.35 12.37 -11.18
CA PRO A 156 -8.50 12.37 -12.07
C PRO A 156 -8.79 13.81 -12.54
N PRO A 157 -9.41 13.99 -13.72
CA PRO A 157 -9.89 15.31 -14.14
C PRO A 157 -10.96 15.79 -13.17
N HIS A 158 -10.92 17.06 -12.78
CA HIS A 158 -11.92 17.64 -11.89
C HIS A 158 -13.30 17.66 -12.54
N ARG A 159 -14.31 17.12 -11.86
CA ARG A 159 -15.72 17.11 -12.29
C ARG A 159 -16.63 17.43 -11.11
N GLU A 160 -17.74 18.12 -11.37
CA GLU A 160 -18.78 18.36 -10.37
C GLU A 160 -19.39 17.03 -9.90
N ASN A 161 -19.74 16.94 -8.61
CA ASN A 161 -20.34 15.75 -7.98
C ASN A 161 -19.48 14.48 -7.99
N GLN A 162 -18.17 14.62 -8.17
CA GLN A 162 -17.23 13.50 -8.16
C GLN A 162 -16.48 13.42 -6.83
N LYS A 163 -16.53 12.26 -6.18
CA LYS A 163 -15.76 11.96 -4.97
C LYS A 163 -14.40 11.39 -5.36
N VAL A 164 -13.32 12.13 -5.06
CA VAL A 164 -11.94 11.68 -5.27
C VAL A 164 -11.41 10.99 -4.02
N LEU A 165 -10.85 9.80 -4.17
CA LEU A 165 -10.22 9.03 -3.09
C LEU A 165 -8.75 8.71 -3.42
N PRO A 166 -7.82 8.86 -2.48
CA PRO A 166 -6.43 8.44 -2.70
C PRO A 166 -6.33 6.92 -2.68
N LEU A 167 -5.62 6.37 -3.67
CA LEU A 167 -5.31 4.95 -3.78
C LEU A 167 -3.81 4.77 -4.04
N MET A 168 -3.15 4.00 -3.18
CA MET A 168 -1.76 3.61 -3.38
C MET A 168 -1.69 2.22 -4.01
N LEU A 169 -0.97 2.09 -5.12
CA LEU A 169 -0.70 0.81 -5.78
C LEU A 169 0.79 0.48 -5.65
N VAL A 170 1.10 -0.59 -4.93
CA VAL A 170 2.47 -1.01 -4.64
C VAL A 170 2.78 -2.27 -5.45
N HIS A 171 3.85 -2.23 -6.23
CA HIS A 171 4.29 -3.35 -7.06
C HIS A 171 5.18 -4.33 -6.25
N GLY A 172 5.43 -5.52 -6.83
CA GLY A 172 6.32 -6.54 -6.26
C GLY A 172 7.60 -6.76 -7.06
N TRP A 173 8.26 -7.90 -6.83
CA TRP A 173 9.34 -8.43 -7.67
C TRP A 173 8.82 -9.58 -8.54
N PRO A 174 9.24 -9.72 -9.81
CA PRO A 174 10.20 -8.89 -10.56
C PRO A 174 9.55 -7.70 -11.30
N GLY A 175 8.48 -7.14 -10.73
CA GLY A 175 7.68 -6.08 -11.33
C GLY A 175 8.23 -4.66 -11.13
N SER A 176 7.43 -3.67 -11.55
CA SER A 176 7.72 -2.24 -11.36
C SER A 176 6.45 -1.41 -11.41
N PHE A 177 6.54 -0.11 -11.10
CA PHE A 177 5.43 0.84 -11.23
C PHE A 177 4.75 0.82 -12.62
N TYR A 178 5.46 0.36 -13.66
CA TYR A 178 4.91 0.23 -15.01
C TYR A 178 3.75 -0.78 -15.13
N GLU A 179 3.68 -1.77 -14.24
CA GLU A 179 2.61 -2.79 -14.23
C GLU A 179 1.21 -2.17 -14.15
N PHE A 180 1.09 -0.98 -13.56
CA PHE A 180 -0.18 -0.30 -13.38
C PHE A 180 -0.61 0.57 -14.58
N TYR A 181 0.22 0.77 -15.60
CA TYR A 181 -0.05 1.75 -16.66
C TYR A 181 -1.39 1.53 -17.38
N ARG A 182 -1.79 0.27 -17.53
CA ARG A 182 -3.06 -0.10 -18.19
C ARG A 182 -4.28 0.10 -17.31
N ILE A 183 -4.15 0.01 -15.99
CA ILE A 183 -5.29 0.17 -15.06
C ILE A 183 -5.52 1.62 -14.64
N LEU A 184 -4.48 2.47 -14.69
CA LEU A 184 -4.58 3.88 -14.33
C LEU A 184 -5.79 4.60 -14.94
N PRO A 185 -6.04 4.58 -16.28
CA PRO A 185 -7.19 5.29 -16.84
C PRO A 185 -8.53 4.75 -16.33
N LEU A 186 -8.63 3.44 -16.07
CA LEU A 186 -9.85 2.83 -15.52
C LEU A 186 -10.15 3.31 -14.09
N LEU A 187 -9.13 3.64 -13.31
CA LEU A 187 -9.25 4.13 -11.94
C LEU A 187 -9.46 5.65 -11.87
N THR A 188 -8.81 6.38 -12.77
CA THR A 188 -8.77 7.85 -12.73
C THR A 188 -9.83 8.52 -13.61
N GLU A 189 -10.42 7.82 -14.58
CA GLU A 189 -11.37 8.41 -15.53
C GLU A 189 -12.83 7.93 -15.34
N ASN A 190 -13.08 7.09 -14.32
CA ASN A 190 -14.41 6.55 -14.03
C ASN A 190 -15.46 7.68 -13.85
N GLN A 191 -16.70 7.43 -14.26
CA GLN A 191 -17.80 8.38 -14.24
C GLN A 191 -18.82 8.09 -13.12
N ASP A 192 -18.71 6.96 -12.42
CA ASP A 192 -19.71 6.46 -11.45
C ASP A 192 -19.63 7.13 -10.06
N GLY A 193 -19.37 8.45 -10.02
CA GLY A 193 -19.38 9.26 -8.80
C GLY A 193 -18.18 9.07 -7.86
N VAL A 194 -17.42 7.97 -7.96
CA VAL A 194 -16.15 7.77 -7.25
C VAL A 194 -15.02 7.57 -8.25
N VAL A 195 -13.93 8.30 -8.06
CA VAL A 195 -12.67 8.14 -8.81
C VAL A 195 -11.50 8.12 -7.86
N PHE A 196 -10.39 7.57 -8.34
CA PHE A 196 -9.16 7.54 -7.59
C PHE A 196 -8.18 8.59 -8.08
N GLU A 197 -7.50 9.26 -7.16
CA GLU A 197 -6.15 9.73 -7.43
C GLU A 197 -5.18 8.61 -7.05
N VAL A 198 -4.28 8.25 -7.96
CA VAL A 198 -3.47 7.04 -7.82
C VAL A 198 -2.01 7.44 -7.62
N ILE A 199 -1.40 6.88 -6.57
CA ILE A 199 0.02 6.98 -6.28
C ILE A 199 0.64 5.61 -6.49
N CYS A 200 1.63 5.49 -7.38
CA CYS A 200 2.40 4.26 -7.55
C CYS A 200 3.88 4.53 -7.27
N PRO A 201 4.38 4.23 -6.05
CA PRO A 201 5.79 4.34 -5.75
C PRO A 201 6.59 3.23 -6.41
N SER A 202 7.84 3.54 -6.76
CA SER A 202 8.88 2.54 -6.87
C SER A 202 9.30 2.15 -5.46
N ILE A 203 9.19 0.87 -5.09
CA ILE A 203 9.68 0.41 -3.78
C ILE A 203 11.21 0.63 -3.67
N PRO A 204 11.77 0.84 -2.45
CA PRO A 204 13.21 1.10 -2.29
C PRO A 204 14.09 0.07 -3.00
N GLY A 205 15.06 0.55 -3.78
CA GLY A 205 15.95 -0.28 -4.61
C GLY A 205 15.38 -0.73 -5.95
N TYR A 206 14.19 -0.28 -6.35
CA TYR A 206 13.56 -0.61 -7.63
C TYR A 206 13.34 0.62 -8.49
N GLY A 207 13.36 0.43 -9.81
CA GLY A 207 13.07 1.48 -10.78
C GLY A 207 13.94 2.71 -10.58
N PHE A 208 13.30 3.83 -10.22
CA PHE A 208 14.00 5.11 -9.99
C PHE A 208 14.13 5.49 -8.51
N SER A 209 13.75 4.61 -7.59
CA SER A 209 13.95 4.82 -6.14
C SER A 209 15.34 4.35 -5.72
N GLU A 210 15.94 5.10 -4.80
CA GLU A 210 17.24 4.77 -4.22
C GLU A 210 17.18 3.45 -3.44
N ALA A 211 18.28 2.69 -3.48
CA ALA A 211 18.43 1.48 -2.70
C ALA A 211 18.81 1.81 -1.24
N PRO A 212 18.33 1.05 -0.25
CA PRO A 212 18.77 1.21 1.14
C PRO A 212 20.29 1.04 1.28
N HIS A 213 20.93 1.89 2.10
CA HIS A 213 22.36 1.84 2.38
C HIS A 213 22.72 1.17 3.71
N LYS A 214 21.71 0.75 4.47
CA LYS A 214 21.87 0.02 5.74
C LYS A 214 21.34 -1.41 5.59
N GLN A 215 21.92 -2.32 6.36
CA GLN A 215 21.48 -3.72 6.37
C GLN A 215 20.07 -3.83 6.97
N GLY A 216 19.19 -4.58 6.28
CA GLY A 216 17.90 -4.97 6.83
C GLY A 216 18.06 -5.90 8.03
N ARG A 217 17.14 -5.84 8.98
CA ARG A 217 17.09 -6.77 10.13
C ARG A 217 16.32 -8.04 9.79
#